data_AF-A0AAW5KSZ2-F1
#
_entry.id   AF-A0AAW5KSZ2-F1
#
_cell.length_a   1.000
_cell.length_b   1.000
_cell.length_c   1.000
_cell.angle_alpha   90.00
_cell.angle_beta   90.00
_cell.angle_gamma   90.00
#
_symmetry.space_group_name_H-M   'P 1'
#
loop_
_entity.id
_entity.type
_entity.pdbx_description
1 polymer ?
#
loop_
_entity_poly.entity_id
_entity_poly.type
_entity_poly.pdbx_seq_one_letter_code
_entity_poly.pdbx_strand_id
1 'polypeptide(L)'
;MRFDNKDTEIFMYLVKTFVADSHTYLLPTDKYYALDPNKTLLGYYDDDYIYLIPSVLVGMCDDYLTKLGKPHTNMQLILNTLFRANLIKVIWVMRKDMRYRPEKRIGGTRRRYIIFIRKELKDRKGTINA
;
A
#
# COMPACT_ATOMS: atom_id res chain seq x y z
N MET A 1 10.11 1.63 11.49
CA MET A 1 11.13 1.09 10.58
C MET A 1 11.93 2.27 10.07
N ARG A 2 13.26 2.20 10.08
CA ARG A 2 14.10 3.28 9.55
C ARG A 2 14.44 2.92 8.11
N PHE A 3 14.18 3.82 7.18
CA PHE A 3 14.53 3.64 5.77
C PHE A 3 15.61 4.65 5.40
N ASP A 4 16.50 4.26 4.49
CA ASP A 4 17.59 5.15 4.05
C ASP A 4 17.08 6.40 3.33
N ASN A 5 15.81 6.41 2.90
CA ASN A 5 15.17 7.59 2.34
C ASN A 5 13.91 8.00 3.13
N LYS A 6 13.84 9.30 3.37
CA LYS A 6 12.77 9.96 4.12
C LYS A 6 11.38 9.77 3.49
N ASP A 7 11.29 9.76 2.16
CA ASP A 7 10.02 9.58 1.46
C ASP A 7 9.37 8.22 1.79
N THR A 8 10.16 7.16 1.91
CA THR A 8 9.67 5.83 2.29
C THR A 8 9.26 5.78 3.76
N GLU A 9 9.98 6.48 4.65
CA GLU A 9 9.57 6.60 6.06
C GLU A 9 8.23 7.32 6.19
N ILE A 10 8.09 8.46 5.51
CA ILE A 10 6.84 9.25 5.48
C ILE A 10 5.71 8.40 4.90
N PHE A 11 5.95 7.77 3.75
CA PHE A 11 4.95 6.92 3.12
C PHE A 11 4.48 5.82 4.07
N MET A 12 5.39 5.04 4.66
CA MET A 12 5.01 3.96 5.57
C MET A 12 4.29 4.47 6.83
N TYR A 13 4.68 5.65 7.34
CA TYR A 13 3.95 6.30 8.41
C TYR A 13 2.51 6.65 8.01
N LEU A 14 2.31 7.22 6.82
CA LEU A 14 0.97 7.56 6.30
C LEU A 14 0.13 6.30 6.05
N VAL A 15 0.69 5.25 5.44
CA VAL A 15 0.00 3.97 5.24
C VAL A 15 -0.48 3.42 6.59
N LYS A 16 0.40 3.43 7.61
CA LYS A 16 0.02 3.00 8.97
C LYS A 16 -1.10 3.85 9.56
N THR A 17 -1.02 5.15 9.38
CA THR A 17 -2.01 6.11 9.89
C THR A 17 -3.36 5.86 9.24
N PHE A 18 -3.41 5.72 7.91
CA PHE A 18 -4.65 5.47 7.18
C PHE A 18 -5.26 4.12 7.56
N VAL A 19 -4.48 3.04 7.63
CA VAL A 19 -5.01 1.73 8.03
C VAL A 19 -5.60 1.72 9.44
N ALA A 20 -5.09 2.56 10.34
CA ALA A 20 -5.64 2.72 11.69
C ALA A 20 -6.80 3.74 11.79
N ASP A 21 -7.08 4.48 10.72
CA ASP A 21 -8.10 5.54 10.69
C ASP A 21 -9.51 4.94 10.63
N SER A 22 -10.43 5.46 11.45
CA SER A 22 -11.80 4.95 11.55
C SER A 22 -12.65 5.15 10.30
N HIS A 23 -12.28 6.10 9.43
CA HIS A 23 -12.96 6.41 8.17
C HIS A 23 -12.44 5.59 7.00
N THR A 24 -11.43 4.76 7.20
CA THR A 24 -10.93 3.86 6.16
C THR A 24 -10.98 2.41 6.62
N TYR A 25 -10.82 1.48 5.68
CA TYR A 25 -10.79 0.06 6.01
C TYR A 25 -10.08 -0.78 4.95
N LEU A 26 -9.63 -1.95 5.39
CA LEU A 26 -9.23 -3.06 4.54
C LEU A 26 -10.25 -4.17 4.67
N LEU A 27 -10.56 -4.83 3.55
CA LEU A 27 -11.57 -5.88 3.50
C LEU A 27 -10.91 -7.25 3.24
N PRO A 28 -11.33 -8.33 3.92
CA PRO A 28 -10.93 -9.67 3.53
C PRO A 28 -11.25 -9.94 2.05
N THR A 29 -10.35 -10.59 1.33
CA THR A 29 -10.54 -10.88 -0.11
C THR A 29 -11.76 -11.75 -0.41
N ASP A 30 -12.15 -12.63 0.51
CA ASP A 30 -13.35 -13.48 0.46
C ASP A 30 -14.65 -12.69 0.71
N LYS A 31 -14.55 -11.51 1.33
CA LYS A 31 -15.67 -10.60 1.62
C LYS A 31 -15.72 -9.41 0.68
N TYR A 32 -15.13 -9.48 -0.51
CA TYR A 32 -14.96 -8.35 -1.43
C TYR A 32 -16.24 -7.58 -1.80
N TYR A 33 -17.42 -8.18 -1.64
CA TYR A 33 -18.72 -7.59 -1.92
C TYR A 33 -19.29 -6.76 -0.75
N ALA A 34 -18.76 -6.93 0.47
CA ALA A 34 -19.24 -6.28 1.68
C ALA A 34 -18.63 -4.87 1.85
N LEU A 35 -18.85 -4.01 0.85
CA LEU A 35 -18.37 -2.64 0.85
C LEU A 35 -19.21 -1.77 1.80
N ASP A 36 -18.53 -1.00 2.65
CA ASP A 36 -19.14 0.08 3.42
C ASP A 36 -19.10 1.38 2.60
N PRO A 37 -20.27 1.97 2.23
CA PRO A 37 -20.31 3.21 1.45
C PRO A 37 -19.91 4.44 2.26
N ASN A 38 -19.87 4.37 3.59
CA ASN A 38 -19.55 5.49 4.47
C ASN A 38 -18.05 5.58 4.81
N LYS A 39 -17.24 4.63 4.33
CA LYS A 39 -15.81 4.56 4.58
C LYS A 39 -15.02 4.42 3.29
N THR A 40 -13.78 4.88 3.31
CA THR A 40 -12.85 4.73 2.19
C THR A 40 -12.20 3.34 2.21
N LEU A 41 -12.46 2.54 1.18
CA LEU A 41 -11.77 1.27 0.99
C LEU A 41 -10.31 1.52 0.57
N LEU A 42 -9.35 1.17 1.42
CA LEU A 42 -7.92 1.25 1.09
C LEU A 42 -7.47 0.07 0.23
N GLY A 43 -8.16 -1.07 0.34
CA GLY A 43 -7.77 -2.30 -0.33
C GLY A 43 -8.24 -3.55 0.39
N TYR A 44 -7.54 -4.65 0.14
CA TYR A 44 -7.94 -5.97 0.62
C TYR A 44 -6.80 -6.66 1.35
N TYR A 45 -7.11 -7.74 2.06
CA TYR A 45 -6.09 -8.62 2.64
C TYR A 45 -6.50 -10.09 2.60
N ASP A 46 -5.49 -10.95 2.60
CA ASP A 46 -5.59 -12.38 2.87
C ASP A 46 -4.52 -12.78 3.89
N ASP A 47 -4.30 -14.08 4.12
CA ASP A 47 -3.33 -14.57 5.09
C ASP A 47 -1.88 -14.17 4.76
N ASP A 48 -1.58 -14.02 3.47
CA ASP A 48 -0.22 -13.80 2.98
C ASP A 48 0.07 -12.33 2.66
N TYR A 49 -0.93 -11.58 2.21
CA TYR A 49 -0.74 -10.27 1.57
C TYR A 49 -1.76 -9.22 1.98
N ILE A 50 -1.33 -7.96 1.89
CA ILE A 50 -2.19 -6.78 1.92
C ILE A 50 -2.13 -6.11 0.53
N TYR A 51 -3.27 -5.90 -0.08
CA TYR A 51 -3.45 -5.39 -1.44
C TYR A 51 -4.00 -3.96 -1.40
N LEU A 52 -3.14 -2.95 -1.33
CA LEU A 52 -3.58 -1.54 -1.30
C LEU A 52 -3.90 -1.03 -2.70
N ILE A 53 -4.98 -0.28 -2.84
CA ILE A 53 -5.40 0.34 -4.10
C ILE A 53 -4.51 1.57 -4.35
N PRO A 54 -3.65 1.58 -5.39
CA PRO A 54 -2.64 2.62 -5.56
C PRO A 54 -3.25 4.01 -5.72
N SER A 55 -4.33 4.15 -6.49
CA SER A 55 -4.97 5.44 -6.75
C SER A 55 -5.58 6.05 -5.49
N VAL A 56 -6.12 5.23 -4.59
CA VAL A 56 -6.69 5.70 -3.31
C VAL A 56 -5.56 6.12 -2.38
N LEU A 57 -4.59 5.22 -2.18
CA LEU A 57 -3.51 5.46 -1.23
C LEU A 57 -2.62 6.66 -1.62
N VAL A 58 -2.23 6.75 -2.89
CA VAL A 58 -1.40 7.86 -3.38
C VAL A 58 -2.18 9.18 -3.30
N GLY A 59 -3.46 9.19 -3.70
CA GLY A 59 -4.32 10.37 -3.57
C GLY A 59 -4.43 10.86 -2.13
N MET A 60 -4.65 9.94 -1.18
CA MET A 60 -4.70 10.29 0.25
C MET A 60 -3.37 10.83 0.79
N CYS A 61 -2.24 10.23 0.37
CA CYS A 61 -0.91 10.74 0.73
C CYS A 61 -0.70 12.17 0.19
N ASP A 62 -1.04 12.41 -1.08
CA ASP A 62 -0.89 13.72 -1.72
C ASP A 62 -1.78 14.78 -1.06
N ASP A 63 -3.04 14.45 -0.77
CA ASP A 63 -3.97 15.34 -0.07
C ASP A 63 -3.46 15.71 1.32
N TYR A 64 -2.96 14.73 2.07
CA TYR A 64 -2.44 14.94 3.42
C TYR A 64 -1.18 15.83 3.40
N LEU A 65 -0.24 15.55 2.51
CA LEU A 65 0.99 16.33 2.38
C LEU A 65 0.72 17.76 1.91
N THR A 66 -0.21 17.93 0.96
CA THR A 66 -0.64 19.25 0.46
C THR A 66 -1.23 20.10 1.59
N LYS A 67 -2.12 19.53 2.41
CA LYS A 67 -2.70 20.23 3.58
C LYS A 67 -1.65 20.68 4.60
N LEU A 68 -0.53 19.96 4.70
CA LEU A 68 0.59 20.30 5.57
C LEU A 68 1.62 21.23 4.93
N GLY A 69 1.41 21.65 3.68
CA GLY A 69 2.39 22.44 2.91
C GLY A 69 3.71 21.69 2.69
N LYS A 70 3.66 20.36 2.59
CA LYS A 70 4.83 19.49 2.38
C LYS A 70 4.92 19.05 0.92
N PRO A 71 6.15 18.80 0.42
CA PRO A 71 6.33 18.30 -0.94
C PRO A 71 5.75 16.90 -1.10
N HIS A 72 5.33 16.57 -2.32
CA HIS A 72 4.93 15.22 -2.71
C HIS A 72 6.09 14.23 -2.58
N THR A 73 5.76 12.99 -2.25
CA THR A 73 6.75 11.91 -2.15
C THR A 73 7.05 11.27 -3.49
N ASN A 74 8.31 10.87 -3.70
CA ASN A 74 8.72 10.17 -4.92
C ASN A 74 8.29 8.69 -4.87
N MET A 75 7.13 8.38 -5.46
CA MET A 75 6.58 7.02 -5.47
C MET A 75 7.49 5.98 -6.13
N GLN A 76 8.27 6.35 -7.14
CA GLN A 76 9.21 5.42 -7.77
C GLN A 76 10.33 5.02 -6.80
N LEU A 77 10.89 6.00 -6.09
CA LEU A 77 11.91 5.78 -5.05
C LEU A 77 11.35 4.92 -3.91
N ILE A 78 10.13 5.22 -3.46
CA ILE A 78 9.43 4.46 -2.41
C ILE A 78 9.28 3.00 -2.81
N LEU A 79 8.66 2.73 -3.97
CA LEU A 79 8.41 1.36 -4.41
C LEU A 79 9.71 0.57 -4.60
N ASN A 80 10.76 1.21 -5.12
CA ASN A 80 12.09 0.59 -5.24
C ASN A 80 12.68 0.22 -3.88
N THR A 81 12.54 1.10 -2.89
CA THR A 81 13.06 0.87 -1.53
C THR A 81 12.30 -0.26 -0.84
N LEU A 82 10.97 -0.23 -0.90
CA LEU A 82 10.11 -1.27 -0.33
C LEU A 82 10.37 -2.64 -0.98
N PHE A 83 10.61 -2.68 -2.29
CA PHE A 83 10.97 -3.90 -2.98
C PHE A 83 12.33 -4.45 -2.51
N ARG A 84 13.37 -3.60 -2.47
CA ARG A 84 14.70 -4.00 -1.97
C ARG A 84 14.67 -4.48 -0.53
N ALA A 85 13.77 -3.93 0.28
CA ALA A 85 13.55 -4.33 1.67
C ALA A 85 12.70 -5.62 1.82
N ASN A 86 12.31 -6.26 0.70
CA ASN A 86 11.45 -7.43 0.63
C ASN A 86 10.08 -7.21 1.32
N LEU A 87 9.54 -6.00 1.26
CA LEU A 87 8.25 -5.66 1.88
C LEU A 87 7.08 -5.75 0.91
N ILE A 88 7.34 -5.57 -0.38
CA ILE A 88 6.31 -5.63 -1.43
C ILE A 88 6.66 -6.66 -2.49
N LYS A 89 5.62 -7.28 -3.04
CA LYS A 89 5.72 -8.18 -4.19
C LYS A 89 5.71 -7.36 -5.48
N VAL A 90 6.70 -7.60 -6.33
CA VAL A 90 6.72 -7.10 -7.72
C VAL A 90 6.66 -8.28 -8.69
N ILE A 91 6.17 -8.03 -9.90
CA ILE A 91 6.26 -9.00 -11.00
C ILE A 91 7.42 -8.56 -11.90
N TRP A 92 8.36 -9.45 -12.15
CA TRP A 92 9.41 -9.25 -13.15
C TRP A 92 8.76 -9.25 -14.54
N VAL A 93 8.78 -8.11 -15.21
CA VAL A 93 8.49 -8.04 -16.64
C VAL A 93 9.82 -8.24 -17.36
N MET A 94 9.90 -9.13 -18.35
CA MET A 94 11.12 -9.45 -19.14
C MET A 94 11.63 -8.28 -20.02
N ARG A 95 11.69 -7.06 -19.49
CA ARG A 95 12.49 -5.96 -20.05
C ARG A 95 13.39 -5.49 -18.92
N LYS A 96 14.61 -5.07 -19.24
CA LYS A 96 15.70 -4.70 -18.31
C LYS A 96 15.36 -3.68 -17.20
N ASP A 97 14.11 -3.21 -17.12
CA ASP A 97 13.62 -2.25 -16.13
C ASP A 97 12.53 -2.88 -15.24
N MET A 98 12.73 -2.81 -13.93
CA MET A 98 11.71 -3.19 -12.95
C MET A 98 10.52 -2.22 -13.02
N ARG A 99 9.34 -2.74 -13.40
CA ARG A 99 8.09 -1.97 -13.41
C ARG A 99 7.13 -2.47 -12.36
N TYR A 100 6.60 -1.56 -11.57
CA TYR A 100 5.52 -1.87 -10.64
C TYR A 100 4.20 -2.09 -11.39
N ARG A 101 3.90 -3.34 -11.74
CA ARG A 101 2.58 -3.75 -12.27
C ARG A 101 2.04 -5.05 -11.66
N PRO A 102 1.98 -5.20 -10.32
CA PRO A 102 1.27 -6.35 -9.76
C PRO A 102 -0.22 -6.20 -10.05
N GLU A 103 -0.79 -7.14 -10.79
CA GLU A 103 -2.22 -7.26 -10.99
C GLU A 103 -2.75 -8.46 -10.24
N LYS A 104 -3.86 -8.26 -9.52
CA LYS A 104 -4.57 -9.32 -8.81
C LYS A 104 -6.05 -9.23 -9.18
N ARG A 105 -6.67 -10.38 -9.36
CA ARG A 105 -8.13 -10.49 -9.44
C ARG A 105 -8.66 -10.69 -8.02
N ILE A 106 -9.57 -9.82 -7.60
CA ILE A 106 -10.31 -9.92 -6.34
C ILE A 106 -11.79 -9.83 -6.73
N GLY A 107 -12.54 -10.88 -6.44
CA GLY A 107 -13.88 -11.09 -7.00
C GLY A 107 -13.87 -11.11 -8.55
N GLY A 108 -14.84 -10.42 -9.14
CA GLY A 108 -14.96 -10.30 -10.61
C GLY A 108 -13.95 -9.36 -11.27
N THR A 109 -13.24 -8.52 -10.51
CA THR A 109 -12.45 -7.41 -11.06
C THR A 109 -10.94 -7.67 -10.93
N ARG A 110 -10.21 -7.43 -12.02
CA ARG A 110 -8.74 -7.43 -12.05
C ARG A 110 -8.25 -5.99 -11.94
N ARG A 111 -7.42 -5.70 -10.92
CA ARG A 111 -6.87 -4.36 -10.68
C ARG A 111 -5.39 -4.43 -10.33
N ARG A 112 -4.72 -3.29 -10.41
CA ARG A 112 -3.36 -3.11 -9.90
C ARG A 112 -3.39 -2.81 -8.42
N TYR A 113 -2.48 -3.40 -7.68
CA TYR A 113 -2.37 -3.22 -6.24
C TYR A 113 -0.93 -2.93 -5.83
N ILE A 114 -0.77 -2.20 -4.73
CA ILE A 114 0.45 -2.26 -3.96
C ILE A 114 0.37 -3.49 -3.06
N ILE A 115 1.15 -4.55 -3.36
CA ILE A 115 1.04 -5.83 -2.66
C ILE A 115 2.12 -5.92 -1.60
N PHE A 116 1.75 -5.70 -0.35
CA PHE A 116 2.62 -5.91 0.79
C PHE A 116 2.61 -7.38 1.23
N ILE A 117 3.77 -7.88 1.65
CA ILE A 117 3.94 -9.22 2.22
C ILE A 117 3.61 -9.13 3.71
N ARG A 118 2.45 -9.69 4.12
CA ARG A 118 1.87 -9.46 5.46
C ARG A 118 2.77 -9.98 6.58
N LYS A 119 3.40 -11.15 6.39
CA LYS A 119 4.36 -11.72 7.37
C LYS A 119 5.54 -10.79 7.63
N GLU A 120 6.03 -10.09 6.61
CA GLU A 120 7.18 -9.18 6.74
C GLU A 120 6.83 -7.90 7.50
N LEU A 121 5.52 -7.63 7.68
CA LEU A 121 5.03 -6.47 8.38
C LEU A 121 4.72 -6.76 9.84
N LYS A 122 4.19 -7.94 10.18
CA LYS A 122 3.75 -8.30 11.55
C LYS A 122 4.85 -8.13 12.61
N ASP A 123 6.09 -8.42 12.27
CA ASP A 123 7.21 -8.42 13.24
C ASP A 123 8.01 -7.12 13.28
N ARG A 124 7.65 -6.11 12.46
CA ARG A 124 8.44 -4.89 12.30
C ARG A 124 7.74 -3.70 12.95
N LYS A 125 8.41 -3.03 13.91
CA LYS A 125 7.89 -1.77 14.48
C LYS A 125 7.64 -0.72 13.40
N GLY A 126 6.44 -0.15 13.35
CA GLY A 126 6.08 0.95 12.45
C GLY A 126 5.53 0.53 11.09
N THR A 127 5.02 -0.69 10.96
CA THR A 127 4.30 -1.20 9.79
C THR A 127 2.80 -1.22 10.02
N ILE A 128 2.03 -1.60 8.99
CA ILE A 128 0.61 -1.88 9.08
C ILE A 128 0.34 -3.24 9.69
N ASN A 129 -0.69 -3.32 10.54
CA ASN A 129 -1.25 -4.56 11.04
C ASN A 129 -2.71 -4.59 10.58
N ALA A 130 -3.01 -5.49 9.65
CA ALA A 130 -4.34 -5.77 9.11
C ALA A 130 -4.59 -7.25 9.33
#